data_AF-A0A430JTS2-F1
#
_entry.id   AF-A0A430JTS2-F1
#
_cell.length_a   1.000
_cell.length_b   1.000
_cell.length_c   1.000
_cell.angle_alpha   90.00
_cell.angle_beta   90.00
_cell.angle_gamma   90.00
#
_symmetry.space_group_name_H-M   'P 1'
#
loop_
_entity.id
_entity.type
_entity.pdbx_description
1 polymer ?
#
loop_
_entity_poly.entity_id
_entity_poly.type
_entity_poly.pdbx_seq_one_letter_code
_entity_poly.pdbx_strand_id
1 'polypeptide(L)'
;MTTRRLAHGMAVAPEKNLALFSDMAARGQALVGVSALGFMWRFKPAPAEDVIFALDYTDTPNEDYLAVFEAAGWQHVLGIGDMQIFKAAPGTRPIHTEKQGERETLALQARGGMDSRRSCASR
;
A
#
# COMPACT_ATOMS: atom_id res chain seq x y z
N MET A 1 -20.07 -18.65 -3.44
CA MET A 1 -19.05 -19.12 -2.46
C MET A 1 -17.99 -18.04 -2.32
N THR A 2 -17.59 -17.69 -1.10
CA THR A 2 -16.59 -16.64 -0.85
C THR A 2 -15.19 -17.25 -0.88
N THR A 3 -14.33 -16.76 -1.77
CA THR A 3 -12.94 -17.25 -1.91
C THR A 3 -12.04 -16.51 -0.93
N ARG A 4 -11.07 -17.22 -0.33
CA ARG A 4 -10.08 -16.64 0.59
C ARG A 4 -8.69 -16.83 0.03
N ARG A 5 -7.86 -15.78 0.04
CA ARG A 5 -6.44 -15.83 -0.35
C ARG A 5 -5.57 -15.30 0.77
N LEU A 6 -4.37 -15.86 0.91
CA LEU A 6 -3.38 -15.36 1.85
C LEU A 6 -2.92 -13.96 1.46
N ALA A 7 -2.81 -13.07 2.44
CA ALA A 7 -2.17 -11.79 2.28
C ALA A 7 -0.65 -11.98 2.23
N HIS A 8 0.00 -11.41 1.23
CA HIS A 8 1.44 -11.37 1.13
C HIS A 8 1.94 -10.13 1.86
N GLY A 9 1.99 -10.17 3.20
CA GLY A 9 2.48 -9.09 4.09
C GLY A 9 2.49 -7.68 3.50
N MET A 10 1.44 -6.90 3.72
CA MET A 10 1.28 -5.54 3.16
C MET A 10 2.47 -4.61 3.46
N ALA A 11 3.13 -4.79 4.61
CA ALA A 11 4.31 -4.02 5.01
C ALA A 11 5.62 -4.39 4.26
N VAL A 12 5.65 -5.51 3.52
CA VAL A 12 6.85 -6.03 2.87
C VAL A 12 6.73 -6.05 1.35
N ALA A 13 5.54 -6.38 0.82
CA ALA A 13 5.33 -6.49 -0.63
C ALA A 13 3.90 -6.11 -1.03
N PRO A 14 3.51 -4.81 -0.91
CA PRO A 14 2.17 -4.35 -1.30
C PRO A 14 1.85 -4.66 -2.77
N GLU A 15 2.84 -4.51 -3.66
CA GLU A 15 2.78 -4.84 -5.09
C GLU A 15 2.22 -6.26 -5.35
N LYS A 16 2.59 -7.24 -4.52
CA LYS A 16 2.15 -8.64 -4.67
C LYS A 16 0.67 -8.81 -4.33
N ASN A 17 0.16 -8.05 -3.37
CA ASN A 17 -1.27 -8.06 -3.06
C ASN A 17 -2.07 -7.36 -4.16
N LEU A 18 -1.58 -6.25 -4.69
CA LEU A 18 -2.22 -5.52 -5.80
C LEU A 18 -2.30 -6.41 -7.06
N ALA A 19 -1.20 -7.07 -7.44
CA ALA A 19 -1.19 -8.02 -8.55
C ALA A 19 -2.15 -9.19 -8.33
N LEU A 20 -2.23 -9.71 -7.09
CA LEU A 20 -3.21 -10.74 -6.72
C LEU A 20 -4.66 -10.23 -6.89
N PHE A 21 -4.94 -8.97 -6.54
CA PHE A 21 -6.28 -8.41 -6.70
C PHE A 21 -6.67 -8.29 -8.18
N SER A 22 -5.77 -7.81 -9.03
CA SER A 22 -5.99 -7.75 -10.48
C SER A 22 -6.21 -9.14 -11.09
N ASP A 23 -5.39 -10.13 -10.73
CA ASP A 23 -5.57 -11.53 -11.20
C ASP A 23 -6.92 -12.11 -10.75
N MET A 24 -7.34 -11.83 -9.51
CA MET A 24 -8.64 -12.29 -9.00
C MET A 24 -9.81 -11.59 -9.70
N ALA A 25 -9.72 -10.27 -9.95
CA ALA A 25 -10.73 -9.53 -10.68
C ALA A 25 -10.90 -10.05 -12.12
N ALA A 26 -9.77 -10.33 -12.80
CA ALA A 26 -9.78 -10.93 -14.14
C ALA A 26 -10.40 -12.34 -14.16
N ARG A 27 -10.37 -13.06 -13.04
CA ARG A 27 -11.04 -14.37 -12.86
C ARG A 27 -12.50 -14.27 -12.41
N GLY A 28 -13.07 -13.06 -12.32
CA GLY A 28 -14.44 -12.86 -11.85
C GLY A 28 -14.57 -12.98 -10.34
N GLN A 29 -13.61 -12.46 -9.59
CA GLN A 29 -13.63 -12.42 -8.13
C GLN A 29 -13.38 -10.99 -7.65
N ALA A 30 -14.39 -10.36 -7.07
CA ALA A 30 -14.27 -9.02 -6.50
C ALA A 30 -13.83 -9.07 -5.05
N LEU A 31 -12.88 -8.22 -4.68
CA LEU A 31 -12.44 -8.01 -3.30
C LEU A 31 -13.60 -7.46 -2.46
N VAL A 32 -13.86 -8.04 -1.29
CA VAL A 32 -14.96 -7.63 -0.40
C VAL A 32 -14.52 -7.37 1.04
N GLY A 33 -13.29 -7.70 1.40
CA GLY A 33 -12.83 -7.52 2.77
C GLY A 33 -11.57 -8.28 3.11
N VAL A 34 -11.18 -8.16 4.37
CA VAL A 34 -10.18 -9.02 5.02
C VAL A 34 -10.82 -9.99 6.00
N SER A 35 -10.10 -11.04 6.34
CA SER A 35 -10.42 -12.08 7.30
C SER A 35 -9.17 -12.45 8.10
N ALA A 36 -9.35 -13.21 9.18
CA ALA A 36 -8.25 -13.68 10.03
C ALA A 36 -7.32 -12.52 10.45
N LEU A 37 -7.88 -11.45 11.00
CA LEU A 37 -7.13 -10.27 11.48
C LEU A 37 -6.21 -9.61 10.42
N GLY A 38 -6.59 -9.67 9.14
CA GLY A 38 -5.81 -9.06 8.05
C GLY A 38 -4.81 -10.00 7.38
N PHE A 39 -4.70 -11.25 7.83
CA PHE A 39 -3.84 -12.25 7.19
C PHE A 39 -4.44 -12.86 5.91
N MET A 40 -5.75 -12.69 5.68
CA MET A 40 -6.43 -13.22 4.49
C MET A 40 -7.34 -12.21 3.83
N TRP A 41 -7.33 -12.19 2.51
CA TRP A 41 -8.26 -11.44 1.66
C TRP A 41 -9.50 -12.27 1.34
N ARG A 42 -10.67 -11.64 1.36
CA ARG A 42 -11.97 -12.23 1.01
C ARG A 42 -12.43 -11.70 -0.35
N PHE A 43 -12.87 -12.61 -1.20
CA PHE A 43 -13.42 -12.31 -2.50
C PHE A 43 -14.80 -12.94 -2.69
N LYS A 44 -15.67 -12.25 -3.43
CA LYS A 44 -16.96 -12.79 -3.87
C LYS A 44 -16.96 -13.00 -5.39
N PRO A 45 -17.76 -13.94 -5.92
CA PRO A 45 -18.01 -14.02 -7.35
C PRO A 45 -18.55 -12.70 -7.88
N ALA A 46 -17.96 -12.22 -8.96
CA ALA A 46 -18.31 -11.00 -9.68
C ALA A 46 -18.01 -11.20 -11.18
N PRO A 47 -18.49 -10.32 -12.08
CA PRO A 47 -18.05 -10.32 -13.46
C PRO A 47 -16.52 -10.22 -13.56
N ALA A 48 -15.94 -10.89 -14.56
CA ALA A 48 -14.53 -10.74 -14.86
C ALA A 48 -14.27 -9.32 -15.35
N GLU A 49 -13.39 -8.60 -14.65
CA GLU A 49 -13.04 -7.22 -14.93
C GLU A 49 -11.52 -7.13 -15.03
N ASP A 50 -11.03 -6.51 -16.11
CA ASP A 50 -9.62 -6.15 -16.23
C ASP A 50 -9.43 -4.78 -15.57
N VAL A 51 -8.85 -4.76 -14.37
CA VAL A 51 -8.69 -3.57 -13.53
C VAL A 51 -7.35 -3.58 -12.81
N ILE A 52 -6.83 -2.38 -12.58
CA ILE A 52 -5.67 -2.15 -11.74
C ILE A 52 -6.11 -1.70 -10.35
N PHE A 53 -5.33 -2.08 -9.34
CA PHE A 53 -5.57 -1.68 -7.95
C PHE A 53 -4.47 -0.74 -7.47
N ALA A 54 -4.87 0.26 -6.67
CA ALA A 54 -3.97 1.15 -5.96
C ALA A 54 -4.28 1.11 -4.46
N LEU A 55 -3.25 1.41 -3.68
CA LEU A 55 -3.31 1.47 -2.24
C LEU A 55 -2.93 2.88 -1.79
N ASP A 56 -3.64 3.35 -0.79
CA ASP A 56 -3.34 4.62 -0.14
C ASP A 56 -3.54 4.52 1.38
N TYR A 57 -2.86 5.40 2.13
CA TYR A 57 -2.92 5.45 3.59
C TYR A 57 -3.40 6.83 4.05
N THR A 58 -4.62 6.89 4.56
CA THR A 58 -5.22 8.09 5.16
C THR A 58 -6.03 7.73 6.40
N ASP A 59 -5.78 8.45 7.49
CA ASP A 59 -6.51 8.29 8.76
C ASP A 59 -7.94 8.86 8.67
N THR A 60 -8.19 9.76 7.72
CA THR A 60 -9.47 10.45 7.54
C THR A 60 -9.91 10.48 6.07
N PRO A 61 -10.38 9.34 5.52
CA PRO A 61 -11.00 9.33 4.20
C PRO A 61 -12.36 10.05 4.26
N ASN A 62 -12.41 11.33 3.90
CA ASN A 62 -13.67 12.07 3.75
C ASN A 62 -14.19 12.00 2.30
N GLU A 63 -15.41 12.44 2.07
CA GLU A 63 -16.03 12.40 0.73
C GLU A 63 -15.23 13.22 -0.29
N ASP A 64 -14.68 14.38 0.12
CA ASP A 64 -13.85 15.22 -0.75
C ASP A 64 -12.57 14.50 -1.19
N TYR A 65 -11.96 13.73 -0.28
CA TYR A 65 -10.80 12.90 -0.58
C TYR A 65 -11.14 11.85 -1.62
N LEU A 66 -12.21 11.09 -1.41
CA LEU A 66 -12.66 10.06 -2.34
C LEU A 66 -13.05 10.67 -3.70
N ALA A 67 -13.65 11.86 -3.72
CA ALA A 67 -14.04 12.56 -4.94
C ALA A 67 -12.84 12.89 -5.85
N VAL A 68 -11.65 13.16 -5.28
CA VAL A 68 -10.42 13.35 -6.07
C VAL A 68 -10.04 12.07 -6.83
N PHE A 69 -10.19 10.91 -6.19
CA PHE A 69 -9.92 9.62 -6.83
C PHE A 69 -10.98 9.32 -7.90
N GLU A 70 -12.26 9.54 -7.59
CA GLU A 70 -13.35 9.34 -8.55
C GLU A 70 -13.21 10.22 -9.78
N ALA A 71 -12.83 11.49 -9.62
CA ALA A 71 -12.56 12.41 -10.71
C ALA A 71 -11.39 11.95 -11.61
N ALA A 72 -10.43 11.23 -11.03
CA ALA A 72 -9.31 10.62 -11.75
C ALA A 72 -9.64 9.22 -12.34
N GLY A 73 -10.88 8.75 -12.21
CA GLY A 73 -11.31 7.44 -12.72
C GLY A 73 -11.04 6.26 -11.78
N TRP A 74 -10.68 6.54 -10.52
CA TRP A 74 -10.49 5.54 -9.47
C TRP A 74 -11.76 5.37 -8.65
N GLN A 75 -12.17 4.13 -8.46
CA GLN A 75 -13.34 3.77 -7.64
C GLN A 75 -12.87 3.21 -6.30
N HIS A 76 -13.44 3.70 -5.21
CA HIS A 76 -13.21 3.14 -3.88
C HIS A 76 -13.79 1.73 -3.79
N VAL A 77 -12.98 0.79 -3.29
CA VAL A 77 -13.37 -0.63 -3.16
C VAL A 77 -13.55 -1.00 -1.70
N LEU A 78 -12.56 -0.68 -0.87
CA LEU A 78 -12.50 -1.15 0.50
C LEU A 78 -11.57 -0.27 1.34
N GLY A 79 -12.05 0.15 2.51
CA GLY A 79 -11.23 0.76 3.56
C GLY A 79 -11.01 -0.21 4.72
N ILE A 80 -9.78 -0.28 5.24
CA ILE A 80 -9.40 -1.08 6.41
C ILE A 80 -8.49 -0.24 7.30
N GLY A 81 -9.04 0.32 8.39
CA GLY A 81 -8.29 1.26 9.22
C GLY A 81 -7.92 2.51 8.42
N ASP A 82 -6.64 2.84 8.41
CA ASP A 82 -6.03 3.93 7.62
C ASP A 82 -5.84 3.55 6.14
N MET A 83 -6.00 2.29 5.78
CA MET A 83 -5.67 1.80 4.45
C MET A 83 -6.89 1.83 3.52
N GLN A 84 -6.77 2.53 2.39
CA GLN A 84 -7.81 2.65 1.38
C GLN A 84 -7.38 1.95 0.08
N ILE A 85 -8.25 1.07 -0.43
CA ILE A 85 -8.02 0.33 -1.67
C ILE A 85 -8.95 0.88 -2.75
N PHE A 86 -8.36 1.23 -3.88
CA PHE A 86 -9.05 1.74 -5.05
C PHE A 86 -8.83 0.83 -6.26
N LYS A 87 -9.79 0.81 -7.19
CA LYS A 87 -9.67 0.14 -8.50
C LYS A 87 -9.87 1.13 -9.63
N ALA A 88 -9.20 0.93 -10.76
CA ALA A 88 -9.39 1.72 -11.97
C ALA A 88 -9.19 0.86 -13.23
N ALA A 89 -9.54 1.42 -14.38
CA ALA A 89 -9.26 0.80 -15.66
C ALA A 89 -7.74 0.74 -15.93
N PRO A 90 -7.23 -0.29 -16.61
CA PRO A 90 -5.82 -0.36 -17.01
C PRO A 90 -5.43 0.87 -17.83
N GLY A 91 -4.27 1.45 -17.52
CA GLY A 91 -3.81 2.69 -18.14
C GLY A 91 -4.21 3.97 -17.40
N THR A 92 -5.05 3.87 -16.35
CA THR A 92 -5.28 5.00 -15.43
C THR A 92 -4.00 5.24 -14.63
N ARG A 93 -3.47 6.48 -14.67
CA ARG A 93 -2.25 6.83 -13.96
C ARG A 93 -2.50 6.73 -12.45
N PRO A 94 -1.70 5.93 -11.70
CA PRO A 94 -1.80 5.93 -10.25
C PRO A 94 -1.50 7.32 -9.71
N ILE A 95 -2.38 7.82 -8.83
CA ILE A 95 -2.19 9.13 -8.19
C ILE A 95 -1.03 9.04 -7.18
N HIS A 96 -0.82 7.88 -6.55
CA HIS A 96 0.26 7.65 -5.61
C HIS A 96 0.88 6.24 -5.82
N THR A 97 2.00 6.17 -6.54
CA THR A 97 2.90 4.99 -6.55
C THR A 97 4.35 5.43 -6.37
N GLU A 98 4.54 6.48 -5.57
CA GLU A 98 5.83 6.71 -4.96
C GLU A 98 5.70 6.31 -3.51
N LYS A 99 6.36 5.20 -3.18
CA LYS A 99 6.74 4.86 -1.81
C LYS A 99 7.01 6.16 -1.08
N GLN A 100 6.35 6.38 0.05
CA GLN A 100 6.85 7.32 1.04
C GLN A 100 8.16 6.75 1.56
N GLY A 101 9.22 6.97 0.78
CA GLY A 101 10.59 6.70 1.09
C GLY A 101 11.05 7.76 2.07
N GLU A 102 10.57 7.66 3.30
CA GLU A 102 11.19 8.30 4.45
C GLU A 102 11.33 7.24 5.55
N ARG A 103 11.96 6.12 5.18
CA ARG A 103 13.08 5.65 6.01
C ARG A 103 14.20 6.66 5.85
N GLU A 104 14.00 7.88 6.37
CA GLU A 104 15.09 8.81 6.60
C GLU A 104 15.93 8.19 7.70
N THR A 105 16.89 7.40 7.25
CA THR A 105 18.24 7.35 7.77
C THR A 105 18.33 7.54 9.27
N LEU A 106 18.03 6.45 9.97
CA LEU A 106 18.70 6.00 11.18
C LEU A 106 20.24 6.01 10.97
N ALA A 107 20.85 7.18 10.75
CA ALA A 107 22.31 7.37 10.66
C ALA A 107 22.76 8.80 11.05
N LEU A 108 22.01 9.52 11.90
CA LEU A 108 22.52 10.70 12.60
C LEU A 108 22.67 10.48 14.11
N GLN A 109 23.02 9.26 14.53
CA GLN A 109 23.43 8.95 15.91
C GLN A 109 24.64 8.02 15.94
N ALA A 110 25.64 8.28 15.07
CA ALA A 110 26.95 7.62 15.14
C ALA A 110 28.12 8.59 14.86
N ARG A 111 27.91 9.89 15.05
CA ARG A 111 28.97 10.91 15.09
C ARG A 111 28.88 11.70 16.39
N GLY A 112 29.06 11.00 17.49
CA GLY A 112 29.12 11.57 18.83
C GLY A 112 29.98 10.68 19.71
N GLY A 113 31.24 10.49 19.31
CA GLY A 113 32.15 9.58 20.01
C GLY A 113 33.60 9.77 19.62
N MET A 114 34.24 10.71 20.32
CA MET A 114 35.64 10.64 20.74
C MET A 114 36.74 10.95 19.70
N ASP A 115 37.24 12.20 19.72
CA ASP A 115 38.69 12.40 19.79
C ASP A 115 39.01 13.63 20.64
N SER A 116 39.13 13.38 21.95
CA SER A 116 39.78 14.30 22.89
C SER A 116 41.26 13.95 22.95
N ARG A 117 42.07 14.85 22.39
CA ARG A 117 43.39 15.30 22.90
C ARG A 117 44.32 14.20 23.45
N ARG A 118 45.35 13.89 22.68
CA ARG A 118 46.75 13.75 23.13
C ARG A 118 47.64 14.26 22.00
N SER A 119 48.05 15.53 22.04
CA SER A 119 49.19 16.08 22.78
C SER A 119 50.56 15.73 22.17
N CYS A 120 51.12 16.77 21.55
CA CYS A 120 52.53 17.13 21.34
C CYS A 120 53.52 16.16 20.68
N ALA A 121 53.80 16.53 19.44
CA ALA A 121 55.11 16.65 18.80
C ALA A 121 56.34 16.75 19.75
N SER A 122 57.30 15.91 19.39
CA SER A 122 58.74 16.10 19.45
C SER A 122 59.23 17.55 19.32
N ARG A 123 59.97 18.02 20.35
CA ARG A 123 61.28 18.66 20.18
C ARG A 123 62.05 18.69 21.49
#